data_AF-A0A1G2I336-F1
#
_entry.id   AF-A0A1G2I336-F1
#
_cell.length_a   1.000
_cell.length_b   1.000
_cell.length_c   1.000
_cell.angle_alpha   90.00
_cell.angle_beta   90.00
_cell.angle_gamma   90.00
#
_symmetry.space_group_name_H-M   'P 1'
#
loop_
_entity.id
_entity.type
_entity.pdbx_description
1 polymer ?
#
loop_
_entity_poly.entity_id
_entity_poly.type
_entity_poly.pdbx_seq_one_letter_code
_entity_poly.pdbx_strand_id
1 'polypeptide(L)'
;MTLDEIPVYKTYAVILDKFIVAELTDTGGRKKIVVRSGWHGHSDLAGFLQDELDDSNIYPKIIGGGKIILDPARQSVEIYGESTSYGSEPNRQTTVTIIQAAYPGFQITSGS
;
A
#
# COMPACT_ATOMS: atom_id res chain seq x y z
N MET A 1 6.37 3.50 -18.19
CA MET A 1 5.31 3.11 -17.24
C MET A 1 4.31 4.25 -17.10
N THR A 2 3.02 3.93 -17.04
CA THR A 2 1.89 4.84 -16.86
C THR A 2 1.15 4.49 -15.58
N LEU A 3 0.30 5.40 -15.07
CA LEU A 3 -0.52 5.11 -13.88
C LEU A 3 -1.37 3.86 -14.04
N ASP A 4 -1.85 3.57 -15.25
CA ASP A 4 -2.76 2.46 -15.52
C ASP A 4 -2.05 1.10 -15.43
N GLU A 5 -0.77 1.04 -15.77
CA GLU A 5 0.07 -0.16 -15.68
C GLU A 5 0.49 -0.50 -14.23
N ILE A 6 0.45 0.47 -13.32
CA ILE A 6 0.86 0.29 -11.93
C ILE A 6 -0.23 -0.44 -11.15
N PRO A 7 0.04 -1.58 -10.49
CA PRO A 7 -0.96 -2.25 -9.69
C PRO A 7 -1.34 -1.41 -8.45
N VAL A 8 -2.64 -1.34 -8.16
CA VAL A 8 -3.17 -0.66 -6.97
C VAL A 8 -2.68 -1.28 -5.67
N TYR A 9 -2.36 -2.58 -5.68
CA TYR A 9 -1.74 -3.28 -4.57
C TYR A 9 -0.56 -4.13 -5.08
N LYS A 10 0.56 -4.10 -4.36
CA LYS A 10 1.71 -4.98 -4.61
C LYS A 10 2.44 -5.26 -3.31
N THR A 11 2.94 -6.48 -3.18
CA THR A 11 3.82 -6.86 -2.07
C THR A 11 5.28 -6.88 -2.55
N TYR A 12 6.19 -6.46 -1.67
CA TYR A 12 7.64 -6.62 -1.89
C TYR A 12 8.21 -7.84 -1.15
N ALA A 13 7.35 -8.59 -0.46
CA ALA A 13 7.71 -9.80 0.25
C ALA A 13 6.52 -10.76 0.39
N VAL A 14 6.81 -12.03 0.67
CA VAL A 14 5.79 -13.06 0.99
C VAL A 14 5.23 -12.85 2.39
N ILE A 15 6.10 -12.55 3.35
CA ILE A 15 5.71 -12.22 4.73
C ILE A 15 5.42 -10.71 4.80
N LEU A 16 4.29 -10.37 5.40
CA LEU A 16 3.83 -9.00 5.56
C LEU A 16 3.86 -8.60 7.05
N ASP A 17 4.27 -7.37 7.31
CA ASP A 17 4.21 -6.73 8.63
C ASP A 17 3.73 -5.28 8.53
N LYS A 18 4.20 -4.56 7.50
CA LYS A 18 3.89 -3.13 7.29
C LYS A 18 3.33 -2.89 5.90
N PHE A 19 2.55 -1.81 5.80
CA PHE A 19 2.12 -1.26 4.53
C PHE A 19 2.26 0.27 4.51
N ILE A 20 2.41 0.82 3.31
CA ILE A 20 2.32 2.25 3.03
C ILE A 20 1.19 2.51 2.04
N VAL A 21 0.59 3.69 2.13
CA VAL A 21 -0.37 4.22 1.16
C VAL A 21 0.28 5.41 0.46
N ALA A 22 0.27 5.40 -0.87
CA ALA A 22 0.83 6.47 -1.67
C ALA A 22 -0.18 7.01 -2.68
N GLU A 23 -0.19 8.33 -2.86
CA GLU A 23 -0.80 8.99 -4.00
C GLU A 23 0.26 9.15 -5.09
N LEU A 24 0.03 8.52 -6.23
CA LEU A 24 0.87 8.67 -7.42
C LEU A 24 0.27 9.76 -8.30
N THR A 25 1.11 10.69 -8.76
CA THR A 25 0.71 11.75 -9.70
C THR A 25 1.55 11.70 -10.96
N ASP A 26 0.93 11.66 -12.15
CA ASP A 26 1.68 11.78 -13.41
C ASP A 26 1.89 13.24 -13.82
N THR A 27 2.71 13.50 -14.86
CA THR A 27 2.96 14.85 -15.39
C THR A 27 1.72 15.55 -15.93
N GLY A 28 0.64 14.82 -16.21
CA GLY A 28 -0.65 15.37 -16.61
C GLY A 28 -1.55 15.74 -15.41
N GLY A 29 -1.11 15.49 -14.17
CA GLY A 29 -1.86 15.74 -12.96
C GLY A 29 -2.90 14.67 -12.62
N ARG A 30 -2.95 13.54 -13.35
CA ARG A 30 -3.80 12.41 -12.97
C ARG A 30 -3.26 11.79 -11.69
N LYS A 31 -4.16 11.29 -10.85
CA LYS A 31 -3.84 10.72 -9.55
C LYS A 31 -4.32 9.29 -9.41
N LYS A 32 -3.55 8.46 -8.71
CA LYS A 32 -3.91 7.08 -8.37
C LYS A 32 -3.44 6.74 -6.96
N ILE A 33 -4.31 6.15 -6.15
CA ILE A 33 -3.93 5.62 -4.84
C ILE A 33 -3.40 4.20 -5.00
N VAL A 34 -2.26 3.92 -4.39
CA VAL A 34 -1.66 2.59 -4.35
C VAL A 34 -1.26 2.21 -2.93
N VAL A 35 -1.23 0.91 -2.68
CA VAL A 35 -0.80 0.30 -1.42
C VAL A 35 0.39 -0.61 -1.70
N ARG A 36 1.43 -0.51 -0.88
CA ARG A 36 2.60 -1.40 -0.90
C ARG A 36 2.80 -2.03 0.47
N SER A 37 3.15 -3.30 0.52
CA SER A 37 3.35 -4.01 1.78
C SER A 37 4.51 -5.00 1.77
N GLY A 38 5.02 -5.34 2.95
CA GLY A 38 6.10 -6.29 3.17
C GLY A 38 6.55 -6.34 4.63
N TRP A 39 7.61 -7.08 4.92
CA TRP A 39 8.17 -7.17 6.28
C TRP A 39 9.07 -5.97 6.65
N HIS A 40 9.52 -5.21 5.65
CA HIS A 40 10.46 -4.09 5.79
C HIS A 40 9.87 -2.89 6.57
N GLY A 41 10.70 -1.87 6.85
CA GLY A 41 10.26 -0.60 7.44
C GLY A 41 9.44 0.24 6.46
N HIS A 42 8.62 1.19 6.96
CA HIS A 42 7.82 2.07 6.08
C HIS A 42 8.70 2.87 5.10
N SER A 43 9.86 3.35 5.55
CA SER A 43 10.81 4.06 4.69
C SER A 43 11.43 3.17 3.62
N ASP A 44 11.69 1.90 3.92
CA ASP A 44 12.19 0.94 2.93
C ASP A 44 11.13 0.67 1.86
N LEU A 45 9.86 0.46 2.27
CA LEU A 45 8.74 0.30 1.34
C LEU A 45 8.57 1.53 0.43
N ALA A 46 8.80 2.73 0.95
CA ALA A 46 8.77 3.96 0.17
C ALA A 46 9.95 4.03 -0.82
N GLY A 47 11.15 3.60 -0.41
CA GLY A 47 12.31 3.45 -1.29
C GLY A 47 12.03 2.48 -2.44
N PHE A 48 11.49 1.29 -2.15
CA PHE A 48 11.15 0.32 -3.20
C PHE A 48 10.06 0.83 -4.14
N LEU A 49 9.11 1.63 -3.65
CA LEU A 49 8.14 2.31 -4.52
C LEU A 49 8.82 3.35 -5.39
N GLN A 50 9.79 4.10 -4.86
CA GLN A 50 10.55 5.07 -5.64
C GLN A 50 11.37 4.37 -6.74
N ASP A 51 12.01 3.24 -6.43
CA ASP A 51 12.76 2.42 -7.38
C ASP A 51 11.85 1.78 -8.45
N GLU A 52 10.62 1.36 -8.07
CA GLU A 52 9.61 0.86 -9.02
C GLU A 52 9.20 1.92 -10.04
N LEU A 53 9.19 3.19 -9.61
CA LEU A 53 8.81 4.34 -10.42
C LEU A 53 10.02 5.02 -11.08
N ASP A 54 11.21 4.46 -10.95
CA ASP A 54 12.42 5.04 -11.54
C ASP A 54 12.28 5.10 -13.07
N ASP A 55 12.86 6.15 -13.65
CA ASP A 55 12.71 6.51 -15.07
C ASP A 55 11.25 6.71 -15.55
N SER A 56 10.29 6.85 -14.63
CA SER A 56 8.90 7.19 -14.94
C SER A 56 8.61 8.67 -14.66
N ASN A 57 7.63 9.22 -15.38
CA ASN A 57 7.09 10.57 -15.16
C ASN A 57 6.01 10.57 -14.06
N ILE A 58 6.18 9.74 -13.02
CA ILE A 58 5.19 9.51 -11.96
C ILE A 58 5.84 9.80 -10.61
N TYR A 59 5.21 10.67 -9.84
CA TYR A 59 5.72 11.15 -8.56
C TYR A 59 4.91 10.56 -7.40
N PRO A 60 5.53 9.76 -6.52
CA PRO A 60 4.86 9.23 -5.35
C PRO A 60 4.84 10.26 -4.21
N LYS A 61 3.70 10.37 -3.53
CA LYS A 61 3.59 11.01 -2.22
C LYS A 61 3.07 9.98 -1.22
N ILE A 62 3.87 9.64 -0.21
CA ILE A 62 3.41 8.77 0.88
C ILE A 62 2.44 9.58 1.74
N ILE A 63 1.22 9.05 1.90
CA ILE A 63 0.12 9.72 2.60
C ILE A 63 -0.29 8.98 3.88
N GLY A 64 0.42 7.91 4.24
CA GLY A 64 0.23 7.19 5.49
C GLY A 64 0.68 5.74 5.37
N GLY A 65 0.37 4.95 6.38
CA GLY A 65 0.65 3.52 6.40
C GLY A 65 0.25 2.92 7.74
N GLY A 66 0.60 1.67 7.94
CA GLY A 66 0.28 0.96 9.18
C GLY A 66 0.87 -0.44 9.18
N LYS A 67 0.24 -1.33 9.95
CA LYS A 67 0.58 -2.75 10.01
C LYS A 67 -0.44 -3.60 9.26
N ILE A 68 0.05 -4.69 8.68
CA ILE A 68 -0.77 -5.68 7.97
C ILE A 68 -0.36 -7.08 8.44
N ILE A 69 -1.36 -7.88 8.81
CA ILE A 69 -1.19 -9.30 9.11
C ILE A 69 -2.01 -10.08 8.10
N LEU A 70 -1.33 -10.93 7.32
CA LEU A 70 -1.96 -11.87 6.40
C LEU A 70 -1.94 -13.26 7.05
N ASP A 71 -3.11 -13.85 7.26
CA ASP A 71 -3.28 -15.24 7.71
C ASP A 71 -3.95 -16.05 6.58
N PRO A 72 -3.17 -16.75 5.73
CA PRO A 72 -3.69 -17.55 4.65
C PRO A 72 -4.52 -18.76 5.13
N ALA A 73 -4.22 -19.29 6.31
CA ALA A 73 -4.90 -20.46 6.85
C ALA A 73 -6.34 -20.13 7.27
N ARG A 74 -6.57 -18.90 7.75
CA ARG A 74 -7.90 -18.39 8.11
C ARG A 74 -8.57 -17.55 7.02
N GLN A 75 -7.90 -17.37 5.88
CA GLN A 75 -8.33 -16.47 4.82
C GLN A 75 -8.67 -15.08 5.37
N SER A 76 -7.79 -14.51 6.21
CA SER A 76 -8.01 -13.20 6.83
C SER A 76 -6.84 -12.25 6.64
N VAL A 77 -7.16 -10.97 6.51
CA VAL A 77 -6.18 -9.88 6.54
C VAL A 77 -6.62 -8.87 7.60
N GLU A 78 -5.72 -8.54 8.51
CA GLU A 78 -5.92 -7.48 9.50
C GLU A 78 -5.03 -6.28 9.15
N ILE A 79 -5.59 -5.08 9.15
CA ILE A 79 -4.82 -3.83 9.04
C ILE A 79 -5.11 -2.89 10.21
N TYR A 80 -4.08 -2.30 10.79
CA TYR A 80 -4.22 -1.50 12.00
C TYR A 80 -3.03 -0.56 12.24
N GLY A 81 -3.21 0.36 13.20
CA GLY A 81 -2.21 1.33 13.60
C GLY A 81 -1.83 2.30 12.50
N GLU A 82 -0.68 2.94 12.68
CA GLU A 82 -0.18 3.97 11.77
C GLU A 82 1.33 3.86 11.51
N SER A 83 1.80 4.56 10.48
CA SER A 83 3.23 4.70 10.23
C SER A 83 3.86 5.72 11.17
N THR A 84 4.92 5.35 11.88
CA THR A 84 5.68 6.31 12.70
C THR A 84 6.30 7.43 11.85
N SER A 85 6.62 7.14 10.58
CA SER A 85 7.27 8.10 9.67
C SER A 85 6.28 8.92 8.82
N TYR A 86 5.08 8.39 8.57
CA TYR A 86 4.13 8.97 7.61
C TYR A 86 2.73 9.20 8.18
N GLY A 87 2.50 8.85 9.46
CA GLY A 87 1.21 8.94 10.11
C GLY A 87 0.18 7.93 9.60
N SER A 88 -1.05 8.14 10.05
CA SER A 88 -2.24 7.41 9.62
C SER A 88 -2.63 7.78 8.18
N GLU A 89 -3.09 6.81 7.39
CA GLU A 89 -3.63 7.14 6.07
C GLU A 89 -4.94 7.97 6.17
N PRO A 90 -5.23 8.85 5.20
CA PRO A 90 -6.39 9.74 5.27
C PRO A 90 -7.72 9.02 5.12
N ASN A 91 -7.73 7.80 4.54
CA ASN A 91 -8.94 7.04 4.30
C ASN A 91 -8.67 5.53 4.37
N ARG A 92 -8.79 4.97 5.58
CA ARG A 92 -8.65 3.53 5.85
C ARG A 92 -9.58 2.67 4.98
N GLN A 93 -10.79 3.13 4.68
CA GLN A 93 -11.74 2.38 3.84
C GLN A 93 -11.22 2.17 2.42
N THR A 94 -10.48 3.14 1.87
CA THR A 94 -9.84 2.99 0.55
C THR A 94 -8.77 1.89 0.59
N THR A 95 -7.95 1.86 1.65
CA THR A 95 -6.95 0.79 1.87
C THR A 95 -7.62 -0.58 1.97
N VAL A 96 -8.70 -0.70 2.74
CA VAL A 96 -9.49 -1.95 2.88
C VAL A 96 -9.99 -2.42 1.52
N THR A 97 -10.62 -1.54 0.73
CA THR A 97 -11.13 -1.91 -0.60
C THR A 97 -10.04 -2.40 -1.54
N ILE A 98 -8.88 -1.74 -1.55
CA ILE A 98 -7.72 -2.13 -2.37
C ILE A 98 -7.22 -3.53 -1.96
N ILE A 99 -7.07 -3.77 -0.66
CA ILE A 99 -6.58 -5.07 -0.15
C ILE A 99 -7.61 -6.17 -0.41
N GLN A 100 -8.90 -5.89 -0.22
CA GLN A 100 -9.97 -6.85 -0.50
C GLN A 100 -9.99 -7.30 -1.96
N ALA A 101 -9.72 -6.39 -2.89
CA ALA A 101 -9.59 -6.73 -4.31
C ALA A 101 -8.33 -7.59 -4.59
N ALA A 102 -7.25 -7.40 -3.83
CA ALA A 102 -6.02 -8.20 -3.95
C ALA A 102 -6.11 -9.59 -3.32
N TYR A 103 -6.98 -9.77 -2.32
CA TYR A 103 -7.24 -11.06 -1.68
C TYR A 103 -8.74 -11.42 -1.75
N PRO A 104 -9.27 -11.76 -2.93
CA PRO A 104 -10.68 -12.10 -3.09
C PRO A 104 -11.09 -13.24 -2.17
N GLY A 105 -12.19 -13.04 -1.44
CA GLY A 105 -12.72 -14.03 -0.49
C GLY A 105 -12.06 -14.03 0.89
N PHE A 106 -11.01 -13.23 1.11
CA PHE A 106 -10.47 -13.06 2.46
C PHE A 106 -11.36 -12.10 3.26
N GLN A 107 -11.51 -12.38 4.56
CA GLN A 107 -12.11 -11.46 5.50
C GLN A 107 -11.10 -10.36 5.86
N ILE A 108 -11.46 -9.11 5.59
CA ILE A 108 -10.61 -7.96 5.93
C ILE A 108 -11.14 -7.32 7.21
N THR A 109 -10.29 -7.20 8.23
CA THR A 109 -10.57 -6.45 9.46
C THR A 109 -9.68 -5.22 9.53
N SER A 110 -10.25 -4.09 9.97
CA SER A 110 -9.50 -2.85 10.16
C SER A 110 -9.71 -2.30 11.57
N GLY A 111 -8.64 -2.17 12.35
CA GLY A 111 -8.64 -1.53 13.67
C GLY A 111 -8.14 -0.09 13.62
N SER A 112 -8.55 0.73 14.58
CA SER A 112 -8.01 2.09 14.80
C SER A 112 -6.51 2.07 15.08
#